data_AF-W1NLR3-F1
#
_entry.id   AF-W1NLR3-F1
#
_cell.length_a   1.000
_cell.length_b   1.000
_cell.length_c   1.000
_cell.angle_alpha   90.00
_cell.angle_beta   90.00
_cell.angle_gamma   90.00
#
_symmetry.space_group_name_H-M   'P 1'
#
loop_
_entity.id
_entity.type
_entity.pdbx_description
1 polymer ?
#
loop_
_entity_poly.entity_id
_entity_poly.type
_entity_poly.pdbx_seq_one_letter_code
_entity_poly.pdbx_strand_id
1 'polypeptide(L)'
;MKDEKDAPKGTIFIPFSQFPLKMIRKDCTYLSTLAMIVPSNLENMHSCENWLPRRVMSAWRVGGILNALEGRETHGDTMLDLDKVWSSALNRGFLPFP
;
A
#
# COMPACT_ATOMS: atom_id res chain seq x y z
N MET A 1 19.19 1.58 -7.49
CA MET A 1 19.68 2.69 -6.62
C MET A 1 20.70 3.58 -7.33
N LYS A 2 21.51 3.08 -8.28
CA LYS A 2 22.25 3.97 -9.21
C LYS A 2 21.27 4.81 -10.06
N ASP A 3 20.16 4.19 -10.47
CA ASP A 3 19.19 4.77 -11.42
C ASP A 3 18.37 5.94 -10.83
N GLU A 4 18.19 6.00 -9.51
CA GLU A 4 17.46 7.11 -8.85
C GLU A 4 18.26 8.43 -8.86
N LYS A 5 19.60 8.33 -8.94
CA LYS A 5 20.49 9.50 -8.96
C LYS A 5 20.49 10.20 -10.32
N ASP A 6 20.25 9.44 -11.39
CA ASP A 6 20.29 9.94 -12.76
C ASP A 6 18.90 10.36 -13.28
N ALA A 7 17.85 10.20 -12.48
CA ALA A 7 16.50 10.55 -12.93
C ALA A 7 16.31 12.08 -13.09
N PRO A 8 15.44 12.53 -14.00
CA PRO A 8 15.15 13.95 -14.17
C PRO A 8 14.66 14.64 -12.89
N LYS A 9 14.76 15.97 -12.84
CA LYS A 9 14.16 16.77 -11.76
C LYS A 9 12.64 16.68 -11.85
N GLY A 10 11.95 16.50 -10.73
CA GLY A 10 10.50 16.33 -10.69
C GLY A 10 10.01 14.91 -11.01
N THR A 11 10.89 13.92 -11.09
CA THR A 11 10.47 12.51 -11.21
C THR A 11 9.70 12.06 -9.97
N ILE A 12 8.63 11.31 -10.20
CA ILE A 12 7.84 10.65 -9.16
C ILE A 12 8.34 9.22 -9.01
N PHE A 13 8.88 8.89 -7.83
CA PHE A 13 9.28 7.53 -7.49
C PHE A 13 8.12 6.82 -6.81
N ILE A 14 7.68 5.72 -7.40
CA ILE A 14 6.67 4.83 -6.84
C ILE A 14 7.38 3.58 -6.29
N PRO A 15 7.50 3.42 -4.96
CA PRO A 15 8.10 2.22 -4.38
C PRO A 15 7.24 1.00 -4.68
N PHE A 16 7.86 0.03 -5.37
CA PHE A 16 7.32 -1.33 -5.46
C PHE A 16 7.75 -2.22 -4.28
N SER A 17 8.77 -1.78 -3.54
CA SER A 17 9.30 -2.53 -2.40
C SER A 17 8.45 -2.33 -1.14
N GLN A 18 8.36 -3.38 -0.33
CA GLN A 18 7.80 -3.31 1.02
C GLN A 18 8.62 -2.38 1.92
N PHE A 19 9.92 -2.24 1.67
CA PHE A 19 10.79 -1.43 2.52
C PHE A 19 10.71 0.06 2.18
N PRO A 20 10.81 0.94 3.19
CA PRO A 20 10.83 2.37 2.96
C PRO A 20 12.02 2.74 2.06
N LEU A 21 11.75 3.49 0.99
CA LEU A 21 12.80 4.04 0.14
C LEU A 21 13.63 5.04 0.95
N LYS A 22 14.95 4.93 0.84
CA LYS A 22 15.83 6.00 1.32
C LYS A 22 15.68 7.16 0.34
N MET A 23 15.20 8.30 0.83
CA MET A 23 15.16 9.52 0.01
C MET A 23 16.59 9.96 -0.31
N ILE A 24 17.01 9.78 -1.57
CA ILE A 24 18.36 10.14 -2.01
C ILE A 24 18.41 11.59 -2.50
N ARG A 25 17.30 12.09 -3.07
CA ARG A 25 17.19 13.43 -3.65
C ARG A 25 16.00 14.21 -3.09
N LYS A 26 16.15 15.51 -2.88
CA LYS A 26 15.09 16.39 -2.34
C LYS A 26 14.22 17.02 -3.45
N ASP A 27 14.69 16.96 -4.69
CA ASP A 27 14.07 17.51 -5.91
C ASP A 27 13.14 16.52 -6.62
N CYS A 28 12.87 15.37 -6.00
CA CYS A 28 11.98 14.33 -6.51
C CYS A 28 10.91 13.99 -5.49
N THR A 29 9.72 13.60 -5.97
CA THR A 29 8.62 13.19 -5.10
C THR A 29 8.69 11.69 -4.91
N TYR A 30 8.83 11.26 -3.66
CA TYR A 30 8.75 9.86 -3.28
C TYR A 30 7.33 9.60 -2.78
N LEU A 31 6.56 8.82 -3.54
CA LEU A 31 5.30 8.31 -3.04
C LEU A 31 5.59 7.22 -2.02
N SER A 32 4.71 7.07 -1.03
CA SER A 32 4.80 5.91 -0.13
C SER A 32 4.37 4.65 -0.87
N THR A 33 4.78 3.49 -0.34
CA THR A 33 4.20 2.21 -0.76
C THR A 33 2.69 2.32 -0.67
N LEU A 34 1.97 1.82 -1.68
CA LEU A 34 0.51 1.88 -1.70
C LEU A 34 -0.02 1.36 -0.36
N ALA A 35 -0.70 2.23 0.38
CA ALA A 35 -1.15 1.96 1.73
C ALA A 35 -2.56 2.51 1.95
N MET A 36 -3.27 1.89 2.87
CA MET A 36 -4.63 2.25 3.25
C MET A 36 -4.74 2.39 4.77
N ILE A 37 -5.50 3.38 5.19
CA ILE A 37 -5.97 3.56 6.54
C ILE A 37 -6.99 2.47 6.84
N VAL A 38 -6.82 1.82 7.99
CA VAL A 38 -7.67 0.71 8.40
C VAL A 38 -8.86 1.21 9.23
N PRO A 39 -10.07 0.69 8.95
CA PRO A 39 -11.27 1.05 9.67
C PRO A 39 -11.18 0.76 11.17
N SER A 40 -11.96 1.49 11.98
CA SER A 40 -11.98 1.37 13.45
C SER A 40 -12.55 0.08 13.99
N ASN A 41 -13.20 -0.71 13.14
CA ASN A 41 -13.69 -2.04 13.48
C ASN A 41 -12.57 -3.10 13.57
N LEU A 42 -11.38 -2.83 13.01
CA LEU A 42 -10.27 -3.78 13.05
C LEU A 42 -9.43 -3.55 14.32
N GLU A 43 -9.72 -4.35 15.33
CA GLU A 43 -8.98 -4.33 16.60
C GLU A 43 -7.63 -5.08 16.49
N ASN A 44 -6.72 -4.83 17.43
CA ASN A 44 -5.39 -5.45 17.51
C ASN A 44 -4.44 -5.17 16.33
N MET A 45 -4.76 -4.17 15.51
CA MET A 45 -3.85 -3.74 14.44
C MET A 45 -2.77 -2.79 14.99
N HIS A 46 -1.75 -3.38 15.60
CA HIS A 46 -0.48 -2.70 15.87
C HIS A 46 0.28 -2.43 14.56
N SER A 47 1.40 -1.69 14.59
CA SER A 47 2.23 -1.40 13.41
C SER A 47 2.67 -2.70 12.73
N CYS A 48 1.85 -3.18 11.78
CA CYS A 48 2.13 -4.35 10.96
C CYS A 48 3.36 -4.13 10.07
N GLU A 49 3.73 -2.87 9.90
CA GLU A 49 4.85 -2.35 9.14
C GLU A 49 5.49 -1.25 9.99
N ASN A 50 6.72 -1.47 10.47
CA ASN A 50 7.37 -0.61 11.48
C ASN A 50 7.62 0.83 10.97
N TRP A 51 7.52 1.04 9.66
CA TRP A 51 7.68 2.33 8.98
C TRP A 51 6.35 3.02 8.65
N LEU A 52 5.20 2.36 8.84
CA LEU A 52 3.89 2.98 8.64
C LEU A 52 3.27 3.47 9.95
N PRO A 53 2.45 4.53 9.89
CA PRO A 53 1.72 5.01 11.06
C PRO A 53 0.82 3.91 11.64
N ARG A 54 0.46 4.06 12.92
CA ARG A 54 -0.55 3.18 13.51
C ARG A 54 -1.82 3.22 12.68
N ARG A 55 -2.45 2.06 12.51
CA ARG A 55 -3.68 1.87 11.74
C ARG A 55 -3.54 2.16 10.24
N VAL A 56 -2.32 2.12 9.71
CA VAL A 56 -2.05 2.13 8.27
C VAL A 56 -1.44 0.79 7.90
N MET A 57 -1.90 0.23 6.79
CA MET A 57 -1.45 -1.05 6.26
C MET A 57 -1.29 -0.94 4.76
N SER A 58 -0.26 -1.58 4.23
CA SER A 58 -0.03 -1.67 2.80
C SER A 58 -1.17 -2.35 2.01
N ALA A 59 -1.40 -1.87 0.79
CA ALA A 59 -2.56 -2.22 -0.03
C ALA A 59 -2.60 -3.70 -0.41
N TRP A 60 -1.46 -4.33 -0.70
CA TRP A 60 -1.35 -5.77 -0.93
C TRP A 60 -1.83 -6.61 0.27
N ARG A 61 -1.57 -6.18 1.50
CA ARG A 61 -2.05 -6.87 2.71
C ARG A 61 -3.55 -6.67 2.93
N VAL A 62 -4.05 -5.47 2.62
CA VAL A 62 -5.50 -5.21 2.57
C VAL A 62 -6.16 -6.09 1.51
N GLY A 63 -5.55 -6.25 0.33
CA GLY A 63 -6.00 -7.16 -0.71
C GLY A 63 -6.12 -8.60 -0.22
N GLY A 64 -5.13 -9.10 0.53
CA GLY A 64 -5.19 -10.41 1.17
C GLY A 64 -6.34 -10.56 2.17
N ILE A 65 -6.58 -9.53 3.01
CA ILE A 65 -7.71 -9.51 3.95
C ILE A 65 -9.05 -9.52 3.20
N LEU A 66 -9.19 -8.68 2.17
CA LEU A 66 -10.40 -8.63 1.34
C LEU A 66 -10.65 -9.95 0.64
N ASN A 67 -9.59 -10.58 0.13
CA ASN A 67 -9.67 -11.88 -0.52
C ASN A 67 -10.17 -12.98 0.45
N ALA A 68 -9.65 -13.00 1.67
CA ALA A 68 -10.10 -13.91 2.73
C ALA A 68 -11.56 -13.63 3.15
N LEU A 69 -11.96 -12.36 3.25
CA LEU A 69 -13.34 -11.95 3.58
C LEU A 69 -14.34 -12.29 2.47
N GLU A 70 -13.91 -12.30 1.21
CA GLU A 70 -14.72 -12.70 0.06
C GLU A 70 -14.73 -14.22 -0.17
N GLY A 71 -14.01 -15.00 0.66
CA GLY A 71 -13.95 -16.47 0.55
C GLY A 71 -13.30 -16.94 -0.76
N ARG A 72 -12.48 -16.11 -1.39
CA ARG A 72 -11.82 -16.44 -2.65
C ARG A 72 -10.52 -17.16 -2.38
N GLU A 73 -10.42 -18.42 -2.80
CA GLU A 73 -9.18 -19.19 -2.77
C GLU A 73 -8.24 -18.87 -3.95
N THR A 74 -8.16 -17.60 -4.37
CA THR A 74 -7.16 -17.20 -5.36
C THR A 74 -5.83 -16.95 -4.65
N HIS A 75 -4.83 -17.76 -4.99
CA HIS A 75 -3.46 -17.59 -4.51
C HIS A 75 -2.89 -16.29 -5.10
N GLY A 76 -1.97 -15.65 -4.37
CA GLY A 76 -1.54 -14.25 -4.51
C GLY A 76 -0.95 -13.79 -5.86
N ASP A 77 -0.92 -14.65 -6.87
CA ASP A 77 -0.49 -14.35 -8.24
C ASP A 77 -1.67 -14.12 -9.20
N THR A 78 -2.91 -14.30 -8.73
CA THR A 78 -4.10 -14.06 -9.54
C THR A 78 -4.40 -12.56 -9.52
N MET A 79 -4.35 -11.91 -10.70
CA MET A 79 -4.77 -10.52 -10.84
C MET A 79 -6.22 -10.37 -10.37
N LEU A 80 -6.39 -9.74 -9.21
CA LEU A 80 -7.70 -9.35 -8.73
C LEU A 80 -8.22 -8.21 -9.63
N ASP A 81 -9.52 -8.22 -9.91
CA ASP A 81 -10.20 -7.08 -10.52
C ASP A 81 -10.02 -5.86 -9.60
N LEU A 82 -9.17 -4.93 -10.03
CA LEU A 82 -8.76 -3.77 -9.24
C LEU A 82 -9.96 -2.90 -8.85
N ASP A 83 -10.91 -2.71 -9.76
CA ASP A 83 -12.08 -1.86 -9.50
C ASP A 83 -12.98 -2.50 -8.45
N LYS A 84 -13.13 -3.82 -8.52
CA LYS A 84 -13.91 -4.58 -7.54
C LYS A 84 -13.24 -4.58 -6.17
N VAL A 85 -11.92 -4.82 -6.10
CA VAL A 85 -11.17 -4.79 -4.84
C VAL A 85 -11.18 -3.40 -4.23
N TRP A 86 -10.97 -2.37 -5.05
CA TRP A 86 -11.00 -0.98 -4.61
C TRP A 86 -12.36 -0.58 -4.05
N SER A 87 -13.44 -0.91 -4.76
CA SER A 87 -14.80 -0.66 -4.31
C SER A 87 -15.13 -1.43 -3.01
N SER A 88 -14.73 -2.70 -2.92
CA SER A 88 -14.86 -3.52 -1.70
C SER A 88 -14.09 -2.93 -0.52
N ALA A 89 -12.88 -2.40 -0.77
CA ALA A 89 -12.05 -1.76 0.25
C ALA A 89 -12.75 -0.51 0.81
N LEU A 90 -13.19 0.39 -0.08
CA LEU A 90 -13.90 1.62 0.30
C LEU A 90 -15.19 1.32 1.06
N ASN A 91 -15.99 0.37 0.59
CA ASN A 91 -17.25 -0.02 1.24
C ASN A 91 -17.04 -0.58 2.66
N ARG A 92 -15.89 -1.19 2.93
CA ARG A 92 -15.53 -1.74 4.25
C ARG A 92 -14.82 -0.73 5.14
N GLY A 93 -14.61 0.50 4.67
CA GLY A 93 -14.01 1.60 5.42
C GLY A 93 -12.49 1.65 5.36
N PHE A 94 -11.85 0.94 4.42
CA PHE A 94 -10.44 1.17 4.11
C PHE A 94 -10.33 2.45 3.26
N LEU A 95 -9.51 3.40 3.70
CA LEU A 95 -9.32 4.68 3.00
C LEU A 95 -7.89 4.79 2.46
N PRO A 96 -7.66 5.41 1.30
CA PRO A 96 -6.31 5.63 0.79
C PRO A 96 -5.48 6.47 1.78
N PHE A 97 -4.24 6.05 2.03
CA PHE A 97 -3.27 6.84 2.79
C PHE A 97 -2.55 7.81 1.83
N PRO A 98 -2.49 9.12 2.13
CA PRO A 98 -1.88 10.14 1.28
C PRO A 98 -0.33 10.11 1.27
#